data_AF-A0A329HL14-F1
#
_entry.id   AF-A0A329HL14-F1
#
_cell.length_a   1.000
_cell.length_b   1.000
_cell.length_c   1.000
_cell.angle_alpha   90.00
_cell.angle_beta   90.00
_cell.angle_gamma   90.00
#
_symmetry.space_group_name_H-M   'P 1'
#
loop_
_entity.id
_entity.type
_entity.pdbx_description
1 polymer ?
#
loop_
_entity_poly.entity_id
_entity_poly.type
_entity_poly.pdbx_seq_one_letter_code
_entity_poly.pdbx_strand_id
1 'polypeptide(L)'
;MATTEKLSQHSNDLKRNLSASLTLTLSVLLSLYVINLFRNPKENRSSLETLKTKDYWSEFYFRHLTMLYQEHTTVVLEKNNLSSDYIEKIIEDSDNDIYTYNKEVLNDVLNALERDIMDDIKNDFIIENSISNDSIDIYSGVLNFLFDYQSVMLEVLECIESTNSENKQAMLYMTRSSFARTLASYVEDCSKPLIREITKLSSLKFLRLLNKNKNVTTELDENIKSISKQGMGDLSLLLRINLDFSSRITPKIYNKHRKGINKFKKFVESRNRIIHNFKCQDNDINFIIENWKPCLDFYSAIFTEFTQKEGFEIFFNRLYDEAKKCALNQNLMVKHALPMIETHM
;
A
#
# COMPACT_ATOMS: atom_id res chain seq x y z
N MET A 1 0.33 12.18 29.59
CA MET A 1 1.50 12.57 28.79
C MET A 1 1.94 11.46 27.84
N ALA A 2 2.23 10.24 28.31
CA ALA A 2 2.67 9.11 27.46
C ALA A 2 1.68 8.64 26.36
N THR A 3 0.36 8.81 26.55
CA THR A 3 -0.67 8.47 25.54
C THR A 3 -0.74 9.47 24.39
N THR A 4 -0.48 10.75 24.65
CA THR A 4 -0.52 11.82 23.66
C THR A 4 0.70 11.76 22.73
N GLU A 5 1.88 11.43 23.25
CA GLU A 5 3.10 11.18 22.46
C GLU A 5 3.01 9.92 21.59
N LYS A 6 2.45 8.81 22.09
CA LYS A 6 2.27 7.60 21.27
C LYS A 6 1.28 7.79 20.11
N LEU A 7 0.22 8.58 20.32
CA LEU A 7 -0.74 8.93 19.27
C LEU A 7 -0.13 9.86 18.22
N SER A 8 0.72 10.81 18.63
CA SER A 8 1.42 11.69 17.69
C SER A 8 2.43 10.92 16.83
N GLN A 9 3.16 9.97 17.40
CA GLN A 9 4.11 9.14 16.66
C GLN A 9 3.44 8.22 15.63
N HIS A 10 2.33 7.55 15.99
CA HIS A 10 1.58 6.71 15.05
C HIS A 10 1.01 7.54 13.89
N SER A 11 0.47 8.73 14.17
CA SER A 11 -0.02 9.63 13.13
C SER A 11 1.10 10.11 12.19
N ASN A 12 2.29 10.38 12.73
CA ASN A 12 3.44 10.81 11.93
C ASN A 12 3.95 9.69 11.01
N ASP A 13 4.00 8.45 11.51
CA ASP A 13 4.37 7.29 10.69
C ASP A 13 3.39 7.07 9.53
N LEU A 14 2.08 7.15 9.78
CA LEU A 14 1.06 7.06 8.74
C LEU A 14 1.22 8.16 7.69
N LYS A 15 1.49 9.40 8.13
CA LYS A 15 1.71 10.53 7.23
C LYS A 15 2.93 10.31 6.33
N ARG A 16 4.05 9.84 6.90
CA ARG A 16 5.26 9.52 6.13
C ARG A 16 4.97 8.44 5.08
N ASN A 17 4.35 7.33 5.47
CA ASN A 17 4.07 6.22 4.55
C ASN A 17 3.13 6.62 3.41
N LEU A 18 2.07 7.37 3.73
CA LEU A 18 1.13 7.88 2.72
C LEU A 18 1.81 8.89 1.78
N SER A 19 2.69 9.75 2.31
CA SER A 19 3.45 10.70 1.50
C SER A 19 4.41 9.98 0.54
N ALA A 20 5.17 9.00 1.02
CA ALA A 20 6.08 8.21 0.17
C ALA A 20 5.31 7.48 -0.94
N SER A 21 4.19 6.85 -0.60
CA SER A 21 3.31 6.19 -1.58
C SER A 21 2.75 7.18 -2.61
N LEU A 22 2.39 8.40 -2.20
CA LEU A 22 1.95 9.46 -3.10
C LEU A 22 3.08 9.90 -4.04
N THR A 23 4.28 10.18 -3.52
CA THR A 23 5.45 10.57 -4.32
C THR A 23 5.79 9.52 -5.38
N LEU A 24 5.79 8.24 -5.01
CA LEU A 24 5.96 7.14 -5.98
C LEU A 24 4.86 7.12 -7.04
N THR A 25 3.60 7.33 -6.63
CA THR A 25 2.46 7.38 -7.57
C THR A 25 2.59 8.52 -8.57
N LEU A 26 2.98 9.70 -8.09
CA LEU A 26 3.17 10.90 -8.91
C LEU A 26 4.37 10.75 -9.85
N SER A 27 5.44 10.09 -9.41
CA SER A 27 6.61 9.77 -10.24
C SER A 27 6.25 8.85 -11.41
N VAL A 28 5.44 7.81 -11.18
CA VAL A 28 4.91 6.95 -12.26
C VAL A 28 4.09 7.76 -13.25
N LEU A 29 3.15 8.58 -12.76
CA LEU A 29 2.26 9.38 -13.61
C LEU A 29 3.03 10.39 -14.45
N LEU A 30 4.00 11.10 -13.85
CA LEU A 30 4.84 12.06 -14.57
C LEU A 30 5.61 11.36 -15.69
N SER A 31 6.27 10.23 -15.38
CA SER A 31 7.09 9.51 -16.34
C SER A 31 6.29 9.02 -17.55
N LEU A 32 5.15 8.39 -17.29
CA LEU A 32 4.27 7.91 -18.36
C LEU A 32 3.67 9.06 -19.16
N TYR A 33 3.33 10.18 -18.51
CA TYR A 33 2.81 11.35 -19.19
C TYR A 33 3.85 11.96 -20.13
N VAL A 34 5.08 12.15 -19.66
CA VAL A 34 6.17 12.69 -20.49
C VAL A 34 6.46 11.80 -21.68
N ILE A 35 6.54 10.47 -21.49
CA ILE A 35 6.68 9.52 -22.59
C ILE A 35 5.54 9.69 -23.61
N ASN A 36 4.30 9.81 -23.15
CA ASN A 36 3.14 10.00 -24.05
C ASN A 36 3.24 11.33 -24.83
N LEU A 37 3.73 12.40 -24.22
CA LEU A 37 3.95 13.67 -24.93
C LEU A 37 5.00 13.50 -26.04
N PHE A 38 6.09 12.77 -25.76
CA PHE A 38 7.16 12.50 -26.74
C PHE A 38 6.73 11.61 -27.90
N ARG A 39 5.61 10.89 -27.82
CA ARG A 39 5.11 10.13 -28.98
C ARG A 39 4.67 11.03 -30.14
N ASN A 40 4.28 12.28 -29.85
CA ASN A 40 3.96 13.30 -30.85
C ASN A 40 4.50 14.67 -30.39
N PRO A 41 5.83 14.90 -30.43
CA PRO A 41 6.46 16.04 -29.79
C PRO A 41 6.03 17.38 -30.41
N LYS A 42 5.78 17.42 -31.73
CA LYS A 42 5.30 18.62 -32.43
C LYS A 42 3.93 19.06 -31.95
N GLU A 43 2.99 18.12 -31.81
CA GLU A 43 1.63 18.40 -31.32
C GLU A 43 1.63 18.81 -29.84
N ASN A 44 2.57 18.26 -29.07
CA ASN A 44 2.66 18.46 -27.62
C ASN A 44 3.67 19.53 -27.19
N ARG A 45 4.26 20.30 -28.13
CA ARG A 45 5.33 21.27 -27.87
C ARG A 45 5.03 22.21 -26.71
N SER A 46 3.86 22.85 -26.71
CA SER A 46 3.47 23.77 -25.64
C SER A 46 3.41 23.11 -24.26
N SER A 47 3.00 21.84 -24.18
CA SER A 47 2.98 21.09 -22.92
C SER A 47 4.39 20.74 -22.46
N LEU A 48 5.26 20.32 -23.38
CA LEU A 48 6.67 20.02 -23.10
C LEU A 48 7.42 21.28 -22.62
N GLU A 49 7.23 22.42 -23.29
CA GLU A 49 7.80 23.70 -22.88
C GLU A 49 7.34 24.11 -21.49
N THR A 50 6.05 23.93 -21.19
CA THR A 50 5.52 24.23 -19.86
C THR A 50 6.20 23.37 -18.79
N LEU A 51 6.37 22.06 -19.06
CA LEU A 51 7.06 21.15 -18.14
C LEU A 51 8.52 21.56 -17.92
N LYS A 52 9.26 21.93 -18.96
CA LYS A 52 10.67 22.36 -18.86
C LYS A 52 10.88 23.51 -17.88
N THR A 53 9.87 24.37 -17.68
CA THR A 53 9.96 25.50 -16.74
C THR A 53 9.76 25.12 -15.27
N LYS A 54 9.43 23.86 -14.98
CA LYS A 54 9.09 23.40 -13.63
C LYS A 54 10.28 22.80 -12.91
N ASP A 55 10.39 23.03 -11.60
CA ASP A 55 11.52 22.58 -10.79
C ASP A 55 11.73 21.06 -10.86
N TYR A 56 10.63 20.29 -10.79
CA TYR A 56 10.63 18.82 -10.88
C TYR A 56 11.09 18.27 -12.24
N TRP A 57 11.13 19.11 -13.30
CA TRP A 57 11.59 18.68 -14.62
C TRP A 57 13.07 18.32 -14.60
N SER A 58 13.89 19.10 -13.89
CA SER A 58 15.33 18.87 -13.82
C SER A 58 15.66 17.51 -13.21
N GLU A 59 14.96 17.14 -12.13
CA GLU A 59 15.08 15.84 -11.48
C GLU A 59 14.58 14.71 -12.39
N PHE A 60 13.40 14.86 -12.99
CA PHE A 60 12.86 13.89 -13.93
C PHE A 60 13.81 13.65 -15.12
N TYR A 61 14.28 14.74 -15.72
CA TYR A 61 15.18 14.74 -16.87
C TYR A 61 16.48 14.01 -16.53
N PHE A 62 17.12 14.41 -15.43
CA PHE A 62 18.35 13.76 -14.98
C PHE A 62 18.13 12.27 -14.74
N ARG A 63 17.09 11.92 -13.99
CA ARG A 63 16.82 10.55 -13.55
C ARG A 63 16.49 9.60 -14.71
N HIS A 64 15.65 10.02 -15.64
CA HIS A 64 15.07 9.12 -16.63
C HIS A 64 15.54 9.38 -18.07
N LEU A 65 16.10 10.55 -18.38
CA LEU A 65 16.50 10.92 -19.73
C LEU A 65 18.02 11.08 -19.90
N THR A 66 18.74 11.51 -18.85
CA THR A 66 20.20 11.71 -18.90
C THR A 66 20.99 10.57 -18.26
N MET A 67 20.54 10.00 -17.14
CA MET A 67 21.33 9.08 -16.33
C MET A 67 21.25 7.59 -16.72
N LEU A 68 20.19 7.14 -17.37
CA LEU A 68 19.93 5.70 -17.54
C LEU A 68 19.29 5.38 -18.90
N TYR A 69 20.11 5.27 -19.95
CA TYR A 69 19.78 4.29 -20.99
C TYR A 69 20.12 2.93 -20.42
N GLN A 70 19.11 2.21 -19.93
CA GLN A 70 19.33 0.87 -19.41
C GLN A 70 19.43 -0.13 -20.56
N GLU A 71 19.40 -1.42 -20.20
CA GLU A 71 19.57 -2.53 -21.12
C GLU A 71 18.59 -2.45 -22.31
N HIS A 72 17.31 -2.15 -22.09
CA HIS A 72 16.34 -2.18 -23.19
C HIS A 72 16.54 -1.03 -24.17
N THR A 73 16.69 0.20 -23.68
CA THR A 73 16.84 1.34 -24.60
C THR A 73 18.18 1.30 -25.34
N THR A 74 19.25 0.90 -24.67
CA THR A 74 20.58 0.72 -25.30
C THR A 74 20.51 -0.25 -26.48
N VAL A 75 19.87 -1.41 -26.29
CA VAL A 75 19.70 -2.42 -27.36
C VAL A 75 18.94 -1.85 -28.57
N VAL A 76 17.90 -1.04 -28.33
CA VAL A 76 17.11 -0.45 -29.43
C VAL A 76 17.89 0.65 -30.16
N LEU A 77 18.65 1.48 -29.43
CA LEU A 77 19.49 2.52 -30.02
C LEU A 77 20.60 1.91 -30.88
N GLU A 78 21.32 0.90 -30.38
CA GLU A 78 22.37 0.19 -31.11
C GLU A 78 21.82 -0.47 -32.38
N LYS A 79 20.67 -1.16 -32.28
CA LYS A 79 20.00 -1.81 -33.42
C LYS A 79 19.67 -0.82 -34.56
N ASN A 80 19.40 0.44 -34.22
CA ASN A 80 19.03 1.48 -35.17
C ASN A 80 20.20 2.44 -35.50
N ASN A 81 21.43 2.17 -35.04
CA ASN A 81 22.60 3.04 -35.17
C ASN A 81 22.37 4.47 -34.66
N LEU A 82 21.64 4.60 -33.54
CA LEU A 82 21.36 5.88 -32.90
C LEU A 82 22.35 6.15 -31.76
N SER A 83 22.64 7.43 -31.53
CA SER A 83 23.44 7.87 -30.39
C SER A 83 22.65 7.79 -29.08
N SER A 84 23.36 7.70 -27.96
CA SER A 84 22.72 7.70 -26.64
C SER A 84 21.91 8.97 -26.40
N ASP A 85 22.36 10.14 -26.84
CA ASP A 85 21.62 11.41 -26.70
C ASP A 85 20.39 11.55 -27.64
N TYR A 86 19.87 10.47 -28.25
CA TYR A 86 18.79 10.55 -29.24
C TYR A 86 17.50 11.23 -28.72
N ILE A 87 17.04 10.89 -27.51
CA ILE A 87 15.83 11.51 -26.94
C ILE A 87 16.09 12.97 -26.56
N GLU A 88 17.28 13.28 -26.02
CA GLU A 88 17.72 14.64 -25.71
C GLU A 88 17.72 15.51 -26.97
N LYS A 89 18.29 15.02 -28.07
CA LYS A 89 18.24 15.71 -29.37
C LYS A 89 16.81 15.94 -29.85
N ILE A 90 15.90 14.98 -29.69
CA ILE A 90 14.48 15.18 -30.02
C ILE A 90 13.87 16.32 -29.20
N ILE A 91 14.24 16.44 -27.92
CA ILE A 91 13.78 17.52 -27.04
C ILE A 91 14.32 18.87 -27.51
N GLU A 92 15.63 18.97 -27.73
CA GLU A 92 16.31 20.19 -28.18
C GLU A 92 15.85 20.64 -29.57
N ASP A 93 15.71 19.71 -30.51
CA ASP A 93 15.35 20.01 -31.90
C ASP A 93 13.85 20.30 -32.08
N SER A 94 13.00 19.83 -31.15
CA SER A 94 11.58 20.22 -31.13
C SER A 94 11.38 21.72 -30.88
N ASP A 95 12.38 22.40 -30.30
CA ASP A 95 12.35 23.83 -30.03
C ASP A 95 12.64 24.66 -31.29
N ASN A 96 13.29 24.07 -32.30
CA ASN A 96 13.79 24.77 -33.46
C ASN A 96 12.97 24.58 -34.75
N ASP A 97 11.89 23.78 -34.74
CA ASP A 97 11.05 23.44 -35.93
C ASP A 97 11.80 22.76 -37.10
N ILE A 98 13.04 22.32 -36.86
CA ILE A 98 13.94 21.75 -37.89
C ILE A 98 13.66 20.25 -38.13
N TYR A 99 12.90 19.58 -37.25
CA TYR A 99 13.09 18.14 -37.10
C TYR A 99 12.33 17.22 -38.07
N THR A 100 13.08 16.29 -38.65
CA THR A 100 12.63 15.06 -39.31
C THR A 100 13.10 13.86 -38.47
N TYR A 101 12.16 13.12 -37.90
CA TYR A 101 12.43 11.86 -37.18
C TYR A 101 11.65 10.73 -37.82
N ASN A 102 12.18 9.51 -37.69
CA ASN A 102 11.41 8.32 -38.05
C ASN A 102 10.46 7.97 -36.89
N LYS A 103 9.15 8.07 -37.13
CA LYS A 103 8.11 7.82 -36.12
C LYS A 103 8.11 6.38 -35.59
N GLU A 104 8.46 5.40 -36.43
CA GLU A 104 8.54 4.00 -35.99
C GLU A 104 9.72 3.81 -35.04
N VAL A 105 10.90 4.31 -35.43
CA VAL A 105 12.11 4.23 -34.59
C VAL A 105 11.94 4.99 -33.27
N LEU A 106 11.31 6.17 -33.29
CA LEU A 106 10.98 6.90 -32.07
C LEU A 106 10.06 6.09 -31.15
N ASN A 107 9.03 5.46 -31.69
CA ASN A 107 8.14 4.64 -30.86
C ASN A 107 8.84 3.41 -30.28
N ASP A 108 9.74 2.78 -31.02
CA ASP A 108 10.54 1.66 -30.51
C ASP A 108 11.44 2.10 -29.34
N VAL A 109 12.12 3.24 -29.49
CA VAL A 109 12.94 3.83 -28.42
C VAL A 109 12.09 4.18 -27.19
N LEU A 110 10.94 4.86 -27.39
CA LEU A 110 10.05 5.23 -26.28
C LEU A 110 9.43 4.01 -25.59
N ASN A 111 9.15 2.93 -26.32
CA ASN A 111 8.67 1.68 -25.74
C ASN A 111 9.76 0.98 -24.89
N ALA A 112 11.03 1.09 -25.30
CA ALA A 112 12.14 0.58 -24.52
C ALA A 112 12.39 1.44 -23.27
N LEU A 113 12.37 2.77 -23.41
CA LEU A 113 12.48 3.69 -22.29
C LEU A 113 11.35 3.49 -21.27
N GLU A 114 10.13 3.25 -21.75
CA GLU A 114 8.98 2.94 -20.90
C GLU A 114 9.23 1.69 -20.03
N ARG A 115 9.92 0.67 -20.55
CA ARG A 115 10.29 -0.53 -19.77
C ARG A 115 11.38 -0.24 -18.75
N ASP A 116 12.42 0.47 -19.15
CA ASP A 116 13.53 0.85 -18.26
C ASP A 116 13.00 1.67 -17.07
N ILE A 117 12.17 2.68 -17.34
CA ILE A 117 11.50 3.49 -16.30
C ILE A 117 10.60 2.62 -15.40
N MET A 118 9.88 1.67 -15.99
CA MET A 118 9.02 0.76 -15.22
C MET A 118 9.84 -0.07 -14.24
N ASP A 119 10.98 -0.62 -14.67
CA ASP A 119 11.86 -1.42 -13.82
C ASP A 119 12.51 -0.58 -12.71
N ASP A 120 12.92 0.65 -13.02
CA ASP A 120 13.43 1.60 -12.01
C ASP A 120 12.40 1.91 -10.93
N ILE A 121 11.19 2.31 -11.33
CA ILE A 121 10.16 2.67 -10.36
C ILE A 121 9.77 1.45 -9.54
N LYS A 122 9.72 0.26 -10.16
CA LYS A 122 9.49 -0.99 -9.43
C LYS A 122 10.56 -1.23 -8.36
N ASN A 123 11.83 -0.95 -8.65
CA ASN A 123 12.91 -1.05 -7.68
C ASN A 123 12.73 -0.03 -6.54
N ASP A 124 12.30 1.20 -6.81
CA ASP A 124 11.98 2.17 -5.75
C ASP A 124 10.88 1.64 -4.84
N PHE A 125 9.82 1.07 -5.41
CA PHE A 125 8.73 0.47 -4.64
C PHE A 125 9.27 -0.67 -3.75
N ILE A 126 10.15 -1.52 -4.27
CA ILE A 126 10.78 -2.60 -3.50
C ILE A 126 11.58 -2.05 -2.33
N ILE A 127 12.41 -1.03 -2.55
CA ILE A 127 13.28 -0.43 -1.54
C ILE A 127 12.44 0.29 -0.46
N GLU A 128 11.56 1.21 -0.88
CA GLU A 128 10.78 2.04 0.02
C GLU A 128 9.79 1.22 0.88
N ASN A 129 9.27 0.13 0.32
CA ASN A 129 8.35 -0.76 1.03
C ASN A 129 9.05 -1.93 1.73
N SER A 130 10.39 -2.03 1.65
CA SER A 130 11.18 -3.14 2.22
C SER A 130 10.65 -4.51 1.78
N ILE A 131 10.31 -4.65 0.50
CA ILE A 131 9.78 -5.88 -0.08
C ILE A 131 10.90 -6.92 -0.08
N SER A 132 10.62 -8.08 0.51
CA SER A 132 11.61 -9.15 0.69
C SER A 132 11.01 -10.51 0.39
N ASN A 133 11.87 -11.52 0.23
CA ASN A 133 11.40 -12.90 0.06
C ASN A 133 11.05 -13.58 1.38
N ASP A 134 11.39 -12.96 2.52
CA ASP A 134 11.19 -13.55 3.83
C ASP A 134 9.76 -13.33 4.34
N SER A 135 9.26 -14.27 5.15
CA SER A 135 7.99 -14.08 5.83
C SER A 135 8.11 -12.93 6.83
N ILE A 136 7.21 -11.95 6.74
CA ILE A 136 7.24 -10.82 7.66
C ILE A 136 6.34 -11.12 8.86
N ASP A 137 6.96 -11.35 10.02
CA ASP A 137 6.25 -11.36 11.29
C ASP A 137 6.17 -9.94 11.86
N ILE A 138 4.98 -9.35 11.77
CA ILE A 138 4.70 -8.00 12.26
C ILE A 138 4.57 -7.99 13.81
N TYR A 139 4.53 -9.15 14.46
CA TYR A 139 4.10 -9.31 15.86
C TYR A 139 5.08 -10.03 16.78
N SER A 140 6.32 -10.26 16.34
CA SER A 140 7.30 -11.12 17.03
C SER A 140 7.53 -10.78 18.51
N GLY A 141 7.30 -9.53 18.94
CA GLY A 141 7.34 -9.13 20.36
C GLY A 141 6.04 -9.31 21.14
N VAL A 142 4.87 -9.18 20.50
CA VAL A 142 3.55 -9.28 21.16
C VAL A 142 3.14 -10.75 21.34
N LEU A 143 3.50 -11.60 20.38
CA LEU A 143 3.14 -13.01 20.41
C LEU A 143 3.71 -13.72 21.65
N ASN A 144 4.98 -13.49 21.99
CA ASN A 144 5.60 -14.10 23.17
C ASN A 144 4.84 -13.76 24.45
N PHE A 145 4.53 -12.47 24.66
CA PHE A 145 3.72 -12.04 25.79
C PHE A 145 2.33 -12.71 25.81
N LEU A 146 1.66 -12.80 24.66
CA LEU A 146 0.32 -13.41 24.59
C LEU A 146 0.35 -14.92 24.84
N PHE A 147 1.41 -15.62 24.44
CA PHE A 147 1.61 -17.02 24.76
C PHE A 147 1.82 -17.24 26.27
N ASP A 148 2.70 -16.46 26.89
CA ASP A 148 2.94 -16.53 28.33
C ASP A 148 1.65 -16.21 29.10
N TYR A 149 0.95 -15.16 28.69
CA TYR A 149 -0.34 -14.78 29.27
C TYR A 149 -1.40 -15.88 29.12
N GLN A 150 -1.51 -16.50 27.95
CA GLN A 150 -2.42 -17.64 27.76
C GLN A 150 -2.06 -18.81 28.66
N SER A 151 -0.77 -19.17 28.78
CA SER A 151 -0.33 -20.28 29.64
C SER A 151 -0.78 -20.05 31.09
N VAL A 152 -0.48 -18.88 31.64
CA VAL A 152 -0.86 -18.52 33.01
C VAL A 152 -2.37 -18.53 33.18
N MET A 153 -3.14 -17.99 32.22
CA MET A 153 -4.60 -17.97 32.32
C MET A 153 -5.22 -19.37 32.28
N LEU A 154 -4.64 -20.31 31.52
CA LEU A 154 -5.09 -21.69 31.51
C LEU A 154 -4.82 -22.38 32.86
N GLU A 155 -3.64 -22.20 33.44
CA GLU A 155 -3.31 -22.71 34.78
C GLU A 155 -4.26 -22.17 35.85
N VAL A 156 -4.57 -20.87 35.81
CA VAL A 156 -5.53 -20.24 36.73
C VAL A 156 -6.91 -20.85 36.57
N LEU A 157 -7.37 -21.10 35.34
CA LEU A 157 -8.66 -21.74 35.09
C LEU A 157 -8.69 -23.18 35.62
N GLU A 158 -7.62 -23.95 35.46
CA GLU A 158 -7.50 -25.30 36.03
C GLU A 158 -7.51 -25.27 37.57
N CYS A 159 -6.82 -24.30 38.18
CA CYS A 159 -6.84 -24.11 39.62
C CYS A 159 -8.26 -23.85 40.13
N ILE A 160 -8.99 -22.93 39.50
CA ILE A 160 -10.39 -22.65 39.83
C ILE A 160 -11.25 -23.91 39.62
N GLU A 161 -11.03 -24.65 38.53
CA GLU A 161 -11.75 -25.89 38.24
C GLU A 161 -11.55 -26.94 39.34
N SER A 162 -10.35 -27.02 39.92
CA SER A 162 -10.02 -27.96 41.00
C SER A 162 -10.58 -27.57 42.38
N THR A 163 -11.02 -26.31 42.56
CA THR A 163 -11.54 -25.85 43.86
C THR A 163 -12.97 -26.33 44.14
N ASN A 164 -13.22 -26.71 45.40
CA ASN A 164 -14.56 -27.02 45.89
C ASN A 164 -15.18 -25.78 46.55
N SER A 165 -15.66 -24.84 45.73
CA SER A 165 -16.29 -23.59 46.17
C SER A 165 -17.67 -23.43 45.53
N GLU A 166 -18.64 -22.93 46.30
CA GLU A 166 -19.98 -22.56 45.78
C GLU A 166 -19.89 -21.48 44.68
N ASN A 167 -18.83 -20.66 44.70
CA ASN A 167 -18.60 -19.60 43.72
C ASN A 167 -17.86 -20.06 42.46
N LYS A 168 -17.52 -21.36 42.34
CA LYS A 168 -16.69 -21.90 41.25
C LYS A 168 -17.13 -21.45 39.85
N GLN A 169 -18.41 -21.57 39.53
CA GLN A 169 -18.93 -21.21 38.20
C GLN A 169 -18.84 -19.71 37.92
N ALA A 170 -19.08 -18.87 38.93
CA ALA A 170 -18.93 -17.43 38.80
C ALA A 170 -17.45 -17.04 38.58
N MET A 171 -16.53 -17.67 39.33
CA MET A 171 -15.09 -17.46 39.17
C MET A 171 -14.62 -17.86 37.77
N LEU A 172 -15.00 -19.04 37.28
CA LEU A 172 -14.66 -19.50 35.92
C LEU A 172 -15.16 -18.52 34.86
N TYR A 173 -16.43 -18.12 34.95
CA TYR A 173 -17.02 -17.18 33.99
C TYR A 173 -16.28 -15.83 34.01
N MET A 174 -16.05 -15.24 35.18
CA MET A 174 -15.36 -13.95 35.30
C MET A 174 -13.94 -14.01 34.77
N THR A 175 -13.19 -15.06 35.09
CA THR A 175 -11.82 -15.27 34.62
C THR A 175 -11.77 -15.46 33.11
N ARG A 176 -12.62 -16.33 32.53
CA ARG A 176 -12.68 -16.53 31.07
C ARG A 176 -13.11 -15.26 30.33
N SER A 177 -14.08 -14.52 30.88
CA SER A 177 -14.53 -13.24 30.31
C SER A 177 -13.41 -12.19 30.30
N SER A 178 -12.68 -12.06 31.41
CA SER A 178 -11.50 -11.18 31.51
C SER A 178 -10.38 -11.61 30.54
N PHE A 179 -10.13 -12.91 30.44
CA PHE A 179 -9.15 -13.47 29.52
C PHE A 179 -9.47 -13.11 28.07
N ALA A 180 -10.70 -13.41 27.62
CA ALA A 180 -11.13 -13.13 26.27
C ALA A 180 -11.14 -11.64 25.94
N ARG A 181 -11.54 -10.77 26.88
CA ARG A 181 -11.46 -9.31 26.71
C ARG A 181 -10.02 -8.86 26.47
N THR A 182 -9.09 -9.36 27.28
CA THR A 182 -7.67 -9.01 27.17
C THR A 182 -7.09 -9.45 25.84
N LEU A 183 -7.32 -10.71 25.43
CA LEU A 183 -6.89 -11.21 24.12
C LEU A 183 -7.47 -10.37 22.97
N ALA A 184 -8.77 -10.07 23.02
CA ALA A 184 -9.43 -9.26 22.00
C ALA A 184 -8.83 -7.86 21.87
N SER A 185 -8.50 -7.21 23.00
CA SER A 185 -7.84 -5.89 23.00
C SER A 185 -6.43 -5.94 22.44
N TYR A 186 -5.61 -6.94 22.78
CA TYR A 186 -4.27 -7.07 22.23
C TYR A 186 -4.26 -7.38 20.74
N VAL A 187 -5.16 -8.26 20.31
CA VAL A 187 -5.38 -8.53 18.89
C VAL A 187 -5.74 -7.22 18.20
N GLU A 188 -6.68 -6.44 18.75
CA GLU A 188 -7.01 -5.11 18.22
C GLU A 188 -5.81 -4.17 18.12
N ASP A 189 -4.98 -4.09 19.15
CA ASP A 189 -3.77 -3.26 19.10
C ASP A 189 -2.78 -3.72 18.02
N CYS A 190 -2.71 -5.02 17.74
CA CYS A 190 -1.91 -5.58 16.64
C CYS A 190 -2.44 -5.21 15.25
N SER A 191 -3.64 -4.62 15.12
CA SER A 191 -4.08 -4.08 13.83
C SER A 191 -3.31 -2.82 13.42
N LYS A 192 -2.78 -2.04 14.38
CA LYS A 192 -2.09 -0.77 14.09
C LYS A 192 -0.80 -0.95 13.26
N PRO A 193 0.10 -1.89 13.60
CA PRO A 193 1.25 -2.20 12.74
C PRO A 193 0.84 -2.64 11.33
N LEU A 194 -0.17 -3.52 11.20
CA LEU A 194 -0.65 -3.97 9.89
C LEU A 194 -1.16 -2.82 9.04
N ILE A 195 -1.99 -1.96 9.63
CA ILE A 195 -2.50 -0.75 8.98
C ILE A 195 -1.34 0.11 8.48
N ARG A 196 -0.33 0.35 9.33
CA ARG A 196 0.85 1.13 8.99
C ARG A 196 1.55 0.56 7.76
N GLU A 197 1.70 -0.75 7.70
CA GLU A 197 2.34 -1.39 6.55
C GLU A 197 1.47 -1.35 5.28
N ILE A 198 0.16 -1.61 5.39
CA ILE A 198 -0.78 -1.51 4.25
C ILE A 198 -0.78 -0.10 3.64
N THR A 199 -0.67 0.95 4.46
CA THR A 199 -0.65 2.35 3.96
C THR A 199 0.58 2.70 3.11
N LYS A 200 1.65 1.91 3.17
CA LYS A 200 2.80 2.11 2.26
C LYS A 200 2.44 1.75 0.81
N LEU A 201 1.44 0.88 0.63
CA LEU A 201 0.95 0.41 -0.66
C LEU A 201 -0.34 1.14 -1.10
N SER A 202 -0.51 2.42 -0.71
CA SER A 202 -1.70 3.23 -1.04
C SER A 202 -1.71 3.78 -2.48
N SER A 203 -0.76 3.41 -3.34
CA SER A 203 -0.57 4.03 -4.64
C SER A 203 -1.79 3.87 -5.56
N LEU A 204 -2.40 2.68 -5.59
CA LEU A 204 -3.66 2.44 -6.33
C LEU A 204 -4.81 3.34 -5.84
N LYS A 205 -4.90 3.55 -4.53
CA LYS A 205 -5.90 4.44 -3.93
C LYS A 205 -5.70 5.87 -4.43
N PHE A 206 -4.48 6.39 -4.37
CA PHE A 206 -4.19 7.76 -4.81
C PHE A 206 -4.49 7.98 -6.28
N LEU A 207 -4.10 7.01 -7.13
CA LEU A 207 -4.35 7.07 -8.56
C LEU A 207 -5.85 7.13 -8.88
N ARG A 208 -6.67 6.40 -8.13
CA ARG A 208 -8.13 6.43 -8.26
C ARG A 208 -8.78 7.69 -7.69
N LEU A 209 -8.19 8.29 -6.66
CA LEU A 209 -8.66 9.58 -6.13
C LEU A 209 -8.42 10.69 -7.17
N LEU A 210 -7.22 10.71 -7.77
CA LEU A 210 -6.87 11.60 -8.88
C LEU A 210 -7.85 11.42 -10.04
N ASN A 211 -8.11 10.18 -10.45
CA ASN A 211 -9.04 9.88 -11.55
C ASN A 211 -10.50 10.28 -11.27
N LYS A 212 -10.88 10.46 -10.01
CA LYS A 212 -12.20 10.90 -9.59
C LYS A 212 -12.26 12.40 -9.29
N ASN A 213 -11.21 13.16 -9.60
CA ASN A 213 -11.07 14.59 -9.31
C ASN A 213 -11.33 14.93 -7.84
N LYS A 214 -10.93 14.04 -6.93
CA LYS A 214 -11.04 14.28 -5.48
C LYS A 214 -9.81 15.02 -4.98
N ASN A 215 -9.99 15.86 -3.96
CA ASN A 215 -8.89 16.52 -3.28
C ASN A 215 -8.09 15.48 -2.46
N VAL A 216 -6.95 15.06 -3.01
CA VAL A 216 -6.10 14.01 -2.41
C VAL A 216 -5.56 14.44 -1.06
N THR A 217 -5.20 15.71 -0.86
CA THR A 217 -4.67 16.23 0.41
C THR A 217 -5.72 16.19 1.51
N THR A 218 -6.94 16.64 1.22
CA THR A 218 -8.06 16.53 2.18
C THR A 218 -8.38 15.08 2.50
N GLU A 219 -8.44 14.22 1.47
CA GLU A 219 -8.65 12.79 1.66
C GLU A 219 -7.51 12.18 2.49
N LEU A 220 -6.25 12.59 2.32
CA LEU A 220 -5.12 12.09 3.10
C LEU A 220 -5.27 12.41 4.59
N ASP A 221 -5.63 13.65 4.94
CA ASP A 221 -5.89 14.05 6.32
C ASP A 221 -7.10 13.32 6.94
N GLU A 222 -8.18 13.18 6.17
CA GLU A 222 -9.37 12.42 6.59
C GLU A 222 -9.04 10.94 6.78
N ASN A 223 -8.21 10.37 5.92
CA ASN A 223 -7.78 8.99 6.01
C ASN A 223 -6.91 8.75 7.24
N ILE A 224 -5.95 9.64 7.54
CA ILE A 224 -5.15 9.53 8.78
C ILE A 224 -6.07 9.59 10.01
N LYS A 225 -7.02 10.54 10.03
CA LYS A 225 -7.99 10.67 11.13
C LYS A 225 -8.92 9.47 11.25
N SER A 226 -9.35 8.90 10.12
CA SER A 226 -10.22 7.72 10.10
C SER A 226 -9.47 6.49 10.57
N ILE A 227 -8.30 6.22 9.98
CA ILE A 227 -7.45 5.07 10.27
C ILE A 227 -6.98 5.07 11.73
N SER A 228 -6.59 6.23 12.27
CA SER A 228 -6.19 6.35 13.68
C SER A 228 -7.34 6.11 14.68
N LYS A 229 -8.59 6.19 14.22
CA LYS A 229 -9.80 5.94 15.02
C LYS A 229 -10.44 4.58 14.73
N GLN A 230 -10.11 3.95 13.61
CA GLN A 230 -10.68 2.67 13.20
C GLN A 230 -9.97 1.52 13.92
N GLY A 231 -10.73 0.74 14.68
CA GLY A 231 -10.29 -0.56 15.17
C GLY A 231 -10.32 -1.63 14.06
N MET A 232 -10.21 -2.89 14.48
CA MET A 232 -10.18 -4.08 13.60
C MET A 232 -11.30 -4.26 12.57
N GLY A 233 -12.43 -3.57 12.74
CA GLY A 233 -13.68 -3.91 12.04
C GLY A 233 -13.65 -3.77 10.52
N ASP A 234 -12.70 -3.02 9.96
CA ASP A 234 -12.73 -2.65 8.54
C ASP A 234 -11.50 -3.07 7.74
N LEU A 235 -10.76 -4.09 8.22
CA LEU A 235 -9.58 -4.60 7.50
C LEU A 235 -9.90 -4.98 6.05
N SER A 236 -11.07 -5.57 5.80
CA SER A 236 -11.47 -5.94 4.44
C SER A 236 -11.60 -4.72 3.53
N LEU A 237 -12.10 -3.59 4.04
CA LEU A 237 -12.15 -2.35 3.28
C LEU A 237 -10.75 -1.77 3.06
N LEU A 238 -9.90 -1.76 4.09
CA LEU A 238 -8.52 -1.31 3.98
C LEU A 238 -7.74 -2.08 2.91
N LEU A 239 -7.82 -3.41 2.94
CA LEU A 239 -7.19 -4.27 1.95
C LEU A 239 -7.78 -4.04 0.55
N ARG A 240 -9.11 -3.86 0.43
CA ARG A 240 -9.75 -3.58 -0.84
C ARG A 240 -9.35 -2.22 -1.43
N ILE A 241 -9.26 -1.18 -0.60
CA ILE A 241 -8.97 0.18 -1.06
C ILE A 241 -7.51 0.31 -1.49
N ASN A 242 -6.58 -0.25 -0.71
CA ASN A 242 -5.15 -0.06 -0.94
C ASN A 242 -4.55 -1.14 -1.86
N LEU A 243 -4.99 -2.40 -1.73
CA LEU A 243 -4.37 -3.55 -2.38
C LEU A 243 -5.28 -4.25 -3.40
N ASP A 244 -6.46 -3.70 -3.66
CA ASP A 244 -7.48 -4.32 -4.55
C ASP A 244 -7.94 -5.72 -4.13
N PHE A 245 -7.69 -6.09 -2.87
CA PHE A 245 -7.96 -7.41 -2.34
C PHE A 245 -9.47 -7.71 -2.35
N SER A 246 -9.90 -8.50 -3.33
CA SER A 246 -11.30 -8.87 -3.49
C SER A 246 -11.46 -10.14 -4.34
N SER A 247 -12.59 -10.81 -4.18
CA SER A 247 -12.94 -11.98 -4.99
C SER A 247 -13.12 -11.68 -6.49
N ARG A 248 -13.26 -10.40 -6.86
CA ARG A 248 -13.45 -9.97 -8.25
C ARG A 248 -12.14 -9.61 -8.93
N ILE A 249 -11.25 -8.94 -8.21
CA ILE A 249 -10.02 -8.36 -8.77
C ILE A 249 -8.83 -9.31 -8.56
N THR A 250 -8.70 -9.89 -7.37
CA THR A 250 -7.61 -10.82 -7.01
C THR A 250 -8.17 -12.17 -6.53
N PRO A 251 -8.93 -12.91 -7.36
CA PRO A 251 -9.68 -14.09 -6.93
C PRO A 251 -8.80 -15.20 -6.36
N LYS A 252 -7.60 -15.42 -6.92
CA LYS A 252 -6.64 -16.44 -6.45
C LYS A 252 -6.23 -16.16 -5.00
N ILE A 253 -5.70 -14.97 -4.74
CA ILE A 253 -5.27 -14.53 -3.41
C ILE A 253 -6.46 -14.50 -2.43
N TYR A 254 -7.59 -13.95 -2.86
CA TYR A 254 -8.79 -13.90 -2.02
C TYR A 254 -9.26 -15.32 -1.60
N ASN A 255 -9.31 -16.26 -2.54
CA ASN A 255 -9.75 -17.62 -2.27
C ASN A 255 -8.78 -18.38 -1.36
N LYS A 256 -7.46 -18.18 -1.53
CA LYS A 256 -6.41 -18.71 -0.63
C LYS A 256 -6.67 -18.31 0.83
N HIS A 257 -7.06 -17.05 1.05
CA HIS A 257 -7.22 -16.49 2.39
C HIS A 257 -8.67 -16.46 2.92
N ARG A 258 -9.65 -16.94 2.15
CA ARG A 258 -11.09 -16.85 2.46
C ARG A 258 -11.45 -17.40 3.85
N LYS A 259 -10.85 -18.52 4.26
CA LYS A 259 -11.07 -19.10 5.60
C LYS A 259 -10.60 -18.16 6.71
N GLY A 260 -9.44 -17.53 6.54
CA GLY A 260 -8.89 -16.53 7.45
C GLY A 260 -9.78 -15.30 7.55
N ILE A 261 -10.28 -14.77 6.42
CA ILE A 261 -11.23 -13.65 6.37
C ILE A 261 -12.50 -13.96 7.19
N ASN A 262 -13.11 -15.12 6.96
CA ASN A 262 -14.34 -15.50 7.65
C ASN A 262 -14.11 -15.67 9.16
N LYS A 263 -12.98 -16.27 9.54
CA LYS A 263 -12.60 -16.42 10.95
C LYS A 263 -12.39 -15.06 11.61
N PHE A 264 -11.67 -14.16 10.94
CA PHE A 264 -11.43 -12.80 11.42
C PHE A 264 -12.73 -12.00 11.57
N LYS A 265 -13.65 -12.09 10.60
CA LYS A 265 -14.96 -11.45 10.68
C LYS A 265 -15.73 -11.92 11.92
N LYS A 266 -15.77 -13.24 12.16
CA LYS A 266 -16.42 -13.80 13.35
C LYS A 266 -15.70 -13.36 14.64
N PHE A 267 -14.38 -13.22 14.62
CA PHE A 267 -13.61 -12.71 15.76
C PHE A 267 -14.02 -11.28 16.11
N VAL A 268 -14.13 -10.39 15.13
CA VAL A 268 -14.61 -9.01 15.32
C VAL A 268 -16.02 -9.00 15.91
N GLU A 269 -16.93 -9.82 15.38
CA GLU A 269 -18.30 -9.93 15.89
C GLU A 269 -18.35 -10.40 17.34
N SER A 270 -17.60 -11.45 17.70
CA SER A 270 -17.49 -11.96 19.07
C SER A 270 -16.85 -10.94 20.01
N ARG A 271 -15.79 -10.25 19.57
CA ARG A 271 -15.17 -9.16 20.31
C ARG A 271 -16.18 -8.05 20.62
N ASN A 272 -16.97 -7.63 19.65
CA ASN A 272 -17.94 -6.55 19.84
C ASN A 272 -18.99 -6.95 20.89
N ARG A 273 -19.46 -8.20 20.84
CA ARG A 273 -20.38 -8.74 21.85
C ARG A 273 -19.75 -8.82 23.25
N ILE A 274 -18.48 -9.20 23.36
CA ILE A 274 -17.78 -9.32 24.65
C ILE A 274 -17.49 -7.96 25.31
N ILE A 275 -17.17 -6.94 24.51
CA ILE A 275 -16.88 -5.59 25.01
C ILE A 275 -18.16 -4.85 25.41
N HIS A 276 -19.23 -4.96 24.61
CA HIS A 276 -20.44 -4.15 24.81
C HIS A 276 -21.52 -4.81 25.68
N ASN A 277 -21.42 -6.12 25.96
CA ASN A 277 -22.38 -6.80 26.84
C ASN A 277 -21.80 -7.01 28.24
N PHE A 278 -22.58 -6.65 29.26
CA PHE A 278 -22.26 -6.93 30.67
C PHE A 278 -22.13 -8.43 30.96
N LYS A 279 -23.01 -9.25 30.36
CA LYS A 279 -22.94 -10.71 30.41
C LYS A 279 -22.75 -11.27 28.99
N CYS A 280 -21.51 -11.61 28.66
CA CYS A 280 -21.16 -12.20 27.37
C CYS A 280 -21.46 -13.70 27.33
N GLN A 281 -21.72 -14.23 26.14
CA GLN A 281 -22.05 -15.64 25.93
C GLN A 281 -20.76 -16.48 25.90
N ASP A 282 -20.78 -17.68 26.49
CA ASP A 282 -19.62 -18.58 26.54
C ASP A 282 -19.09 -18.93 25.14
N ASN A 283 -19.97 -19.05 24.15
CA ASN A 283 -19.59 -19.31 22.76
C ASN A 283 -18.69 -18.21 22.18
N ASP A 284 -18.92 -16.94 22.53
CA ASP A 284 -18.07 -15.83 22.07
C ASP A 284 -16.74 -15.83 22.80
N ILE A 285 -16.76 -16.05 24.13
CA ILE A 285 -15.57 -16.14 24.97
C ILE A 285 -14.61 -17.23 24.45
N ASN A 286 -15.13 -18.44 24.29
CA ASN A 286 -14.35 -19.59 23.81
C ASN A 286 -13.80 -19.33 22.41
N PHE A 287 -14.62 -18.75 21.53
CA PHE A 287 -14.17 -18.43 20.19
C PHE A 287 -12.98 -17.46 20.17
N ILE A 288 -12.97 -16.41 21.00
CA ILE A 288 -11.84 -15.49 21.11
C ILE A 288 -10.58 -16.22 21.62
N ILE A 289 -10.71 -16.98 22.72
CA ILE A 289 -9.58 -17.69 23.34
C ILE A 289 -8.96 -18.70 22.36
N GLU A 290 -9.77 -19.38 21.54
CA GLU A 290 -9.27 -20.36 20.57
C GLU A 290 -8.71 -19.73 19.29
N ASN A 291 -9.15 -18.51 18.92
CA ASN A 291 -8.90 -17.96 17.58
C ASN A 291 -8.10 -16.65 17.56
N TRP A 292 -7.62 -16.12 18.69
CA TRP A 292 -6.78 -14.92 18.71
C TRP A 292 -5.51 -15.09 17.86
N LYS A 293 -4.76 -16.19 18.05
CA LYS A 293 -3.52 -16.45 17.30
C LYS A 293 -3.80 -16.67 15.81
N PRO A 294 -4.74 -17.55 15.41
CA PRO A 294 -5.11 -17.65 14.00
C PRO A 294 -5.50 -16.33 13.32
N CYS A 295 -6.05 -15.35 14.06
CA CYS A 295 -6.33 -14.03 13.52
C CYS A 295 -5.05 -13.20 13.29
N LEU A 296 -4.09 -13.27 14.21
CA LEU A 296 -2.77 -12.63 14.03
C LEU A 296 -1.96 -13.30 12.92
N ASP A 297 -1.96 -14.63 12.84
CA ASP A 297 -1.30 -15.37 11.76
C ASP A 297 -1.88 -14.96 10.39
N PHE A 298 -3.21 -14.78 10.31
CA PHE A 298 -3.87 -14.31 9.10
C PHE A 298 -3.39 -12.91 8.67
N TYR A 299 -3.10 -12.02 9.62
CA TYR A 299 -2.58 -10.69 9.33
C TYR A 299 -1.19 -10.74 8.72
N SER A 300 -0.27 -11.44 9.38
CA SER A 300 1.09 -11.63 8.87
C SER A 300 1.06 -12.30 7.50
N ALA A 301 0.19 -13.28 7.29
CA ALA A 301 0.05 -13.98 6.01
C ALA A 301 -0.46 -13.06 4.89
N ILE A 302 -1.50 -12.25 5.13
CA ILE A 302 -2.01 -11.30 4.13
C ILE A 302 -0.96 -10.24 3.80
N PHE A 303 -0.28 -9.70 4.80
CA PHE A 303 0.74 -8.70 4.56
C PHE A 303 1.89 -9.28 3.73
N THR A 304 2.40 -10.44 4.15
CA THR A 304 3.43 -11.20 3.44
C THR A 304 3.04 -11.45 1.98
N GLU A 305 1.77 -11.75 1.69
CA GLU A 305 1.33 -11.95 0.31
C GLU A 305 1.62 -10.74 -0.60
N PHE A 306 1.37 -9.52 -0.12
CA PHE A 306 1.53 -8.30 -0.90
C PHE A 306 2.93 -7.68 -0.79
N THR A 307 3.77 -8.17 0.12
CA THR A 307 5.17 -7.76 0.28
C THR A 307 6.17 -8.83 -0.11
N GLN A 308 5.70 -9.95 -0.66
CA GLN A 308 6.48 -10.93 -1.40
C GLN A 308 6.32 -10.73 -2.90
N LYS A 309 7.30 -11.26 -3.65
CA LYS A 309 7.43 -11.05 -5.10
C LYS A 309 6.12 -11.30 -5.85
N GLU A 310 5.43 -12.43 -5.70
CA GLU A 310 4.25 -12.74 -6.53
C GLU A 310 3.07 -11.77 -6.31
N GLY A 311 2.67 -11.48 -5.06
CA GLY A 311 1.55 -10.57 -4.82
C GLY A 311 1.92 -9.10 -5.06
N PHE A 312 3.17 -8.71 -4.80
CA PHE A 312 3.67 -7.39 -5.18
C PHE A 312 3.65 -7.20 -6.70
N GLU A 313 4.06 -8.21 -7.49
CA GLU A 313 4.01 -8.15 -8.96
C GLU A 313 2.58 -7.92 -9.46
N ILE A 314 1.60 -8.59 -8.87
CA ILE A 314 0.18 -8.38 -9.21
C ILE A 314 -0.25 -6.94 -8.89
N PHE A 315 0.11 -6.45 -7.71
CA PHE A 315 -0.17 -5.08 -7.29
C PHE A 315 0.49 -4.04 -8.21
N PHE A 316 1.78 -4.19 -8.50
CA PHE A 316 2.57 -3.24 -9.28
C PHE A 316 2.11 -3.19 -10.73
N ASN A 317 1.90 -4.35 -11.37
CA ASN A 317 1.38 -4.40 -12.73
C ASN A 317 0.02 -3.71 -12.84
N ARG A 318 -0.84 -3.89 -11.82
CA ARG A 318 -2.13 -3.22 -11.77
C ARG A 318 -2.02 -1.71 -11.60
N LEU A 319 -1.13 -1.27 -10.71
CA LEU A 319 -0.81 0.14 -10.51
C LEU A 319 -0.36 0.78 -11.82
N TYR A 320 0.57 0.13 -12.49
CA TYR A 320 1.13 0.58 -13.76
C TYR A 320 0.06 0.69 -14.86
N ASP A 321 -0.78 -0.33 -15.02
CA ASP A 321 -1.89 -0.32 -15.99
C ASP A 321 -2.90 0.81 -15.76
N GLU A 322 -3.23 1.10 -14.50
CA GLU A 322 -4.12 2.23 -14.17
C GLU A 322 -3.41 3.57 -14.39
N ALA A 323 -2.13 3.67 -14.02
CA ALA A 323 -1.31 4.86 -14.24
C ALA A 323 -1.21 5.22 -15.72
N LYS A 324 -0.97 4.22 -16.58
CA LYS A 324 -0.89 4.40 -18.03
C LYS A 324 -2.18 4.99 -18.62
N LYS A 325 -3.34 4.56 -18.12
CA LYS A 325 -4.64 5.12 -18.53
C LYS A 325 -4.81 6.56 -18.06
N CYS A 326 -4.41 6.87 -16.83
CA CYS A 326 -4.47 8.23 -16.29
C CYS A 326 -3.52 9.18 -17.03
N ALA A 327 -2.31 8.74 -17.34
CA ALA A 327 -1.31 9.52 -18.07
C ALA A 327 -1.74 9.88 -19.50
N LEU A 328 -2.68 9.17 -20.10
CA LEU A 328 -3.26 9.53 -21.41
C LEU A 328 -4.32 10.64 -21.31
N ASN A 329 -4.84 10.93 -20.12
CA ASN A 329 -5.86 11.95 -19.90
C ASN A 329 -5.20 13.31 -19.61
N GLN A 330 -4.99 14.10 -20.65
CA GLN A 330 -4.33 15.41 -20.54
C GLN A 330 -5.04 16.37 -19.56
N ASN A 331 -6.38 16.38 -19.53
CA ASN A 331 -7.13 17.24 -18.61
C ASN A 331 -6.89 16.84 -17.14
N LEU A 332 -6.84 15.54 -16.85
CA LEU A 332 -6.47 15.04 -15.52
C LEU A 332 -5.04 15.40 -15.15
N MET A 333 -4.10 15.21 -16.08
CA MET A 333 -2.69 15.49 -15.84
C MET A 333 -2.48 16.97 -15.53
N VAL A 334 -2.96 17.86 -16.40
CA VAL A 334 -2.73 19.31 -16.27
C VAL A 334 -3.46 19.92 -15.08
N LYS A 335 -4.71 19.53 -14.81
CA LYS A 335 -5.52 20.18 -13.75
C LYS A 335 -5.31 19.57 -12.36
N HIS A 336 -4.86 18.32 -12.28
CA HIS A 336 -4.84 17.60 -11.01
C HIS A 336 -3.47 17.00 -10.69
N ALA A 337 -2.86 16.23 -11.60
CA ALA A 337 -1.62 15.53 -11.29
C ALA A 337 -0.40 16.47 -11.24
N LEU A 338 -0.19 17.33 -12.25
CA LEU A 338 0.97 18.24 -12.30
C LEU A 338 1.00 19.25 -11.13
N PRO A 339 -0.11 19.89 -10.71
CA PRO A 339 -0.12 20.73 -9.52
C PRO A 339 0.26 19.96 -8.24
N MET A 340 -0.12 18.68 -8.16
CA MET A 340 0.27 17.82 -7.04
C MET A 340 1.73 17.42 -7.09
N ILE A 341 2.27 17.13 -8.28
CA ILE A 341 3.72 16.89 -8.48
C ILE A 341 4.48 18.10 -7.96
N GLU A 342 4.12 19.31 -8.39
CA GLU A 342 4.76 20.57 -7.96
C GLU A 342 4.70 20.82 -6.44
N THR A 343 3.76 20.19 -5.74
CA THR A 343 3.61 20.34 -4.28
C THR A 343 4.36 19.25 -3.49
N HIS A 344 4.57 18.07 -4.08
CA HIS A 344 4.95 16.85 -3.36
C HIS A 344 6.24 16.18 -3.85
N MET A 345 6.77 16.62 -5.00
CA MET A 345 8.08 16.30 -5.55
C MET A 345 8.84 17.61 -5.64
#